data_AF-A0AAW2JM46-F1
#
_entry.id   AF-A0AAW2JM46-F1
#
_cell.length_a   1.000
_cell.length_b   1.000
_cell.length_c   1.000
_cell.angle_alpha   90.00
_cell.angle_beta   90.00
_cell.angle_gamma   90.00
#
_symmetry.space_group_name_H-M   'P 1'
#
loop_
_entity.id
_entity.type
_entity.pdbx_description
1 polymer ?
#
loop_
_entity_poly.entity_id
_entity_poly.type
_entity_poly.pdbx_seq_one_letter_code
_entity_poly.pdbx_strand_id
1 'polypeptide(L)'
;MYGDVGSVEWNTQQIPLFWFKSSTAASFEMSNSTSLPQQISLFRSRIQSRSFDDVTVRILETILVSKDVQLLIGVRSALTQFMRDEALLIVREIREESVEIKLLCADFLIHVFAIIGDVESCLALRYEALTLREQKATTYPELQVDCKEWFTFAEQSVENGFHSIANQACEKALMCSKANHMANPKTDDVFNDMHAIKKIGRVKDAALFTISSKSGMWIEVTISLLIL
;
A
#
# COMPACT_ATOMS: atom_id res chain seq x y z
N MET A 1 4.83 39.58 -3.18
CA MET A 1 4.40 39.45 -4.59
C MET A 1 4.51 37.98 -4.92
N TYR A 2 3.37 37.37 -5.24
CA TYR A 2 3.22 35.92 -5.41
C TYR A 2 4.03 35.42 -6.61
N GLY A 3 4.91 34.44 -6.36
CA GLY A 3 5.61 33.69 -7.39
C GLY A 3 4.74 32.53 -7.84
N ASP A 4 4.47 32.53 -9.13
CA ASP A 4 3.74 31.55 -9.93
C ASP A 4 4.26 30.12 -9.66
N VAL A 5 3.42 29.26 -9.06
CA VAL A 5 3.68 27.82 -8.98
C VAL A 5 2.96 27.22 -10.17
N GLY A 6 3.74 26.93 -11.22
CA GLY A 6 3.25 26.36 -12.46
C GLY A 6 2.35 25.14 -12.20
N SER A 7 1.16 25.19 -12.79
CA SER A 7 0.24 24.07 -12.88
C SER A 7 0.98 22.84 -13.42
N VAL A 8 1.17 21.84 -12.56
CA VAL A 8 1.58 20.51 -12.97
C VAL A 8 0.37 19.89 -13.65
N GLU A 9 0.40 19.91 -14.98
CA GLU A 9 -0.61 19.33 -15.85
C GLU A 9 -0.51 17.80 -15.72
N TRP A 10 -1.45 17.20 -14.99
CA TRP A 10 -1.48 15.76 -14.75
C TRP A 10 -1.89 15.03 -16.03
N ASN A 11 -0.92 14.36 -16.65
CA ASN A 11 -1.17 13.40 -17.70
C ASN A 11 -1.78 12.14 -17.05
N THR A 12 -3.00 11.78 -17.45
CA THR A 12 -3.91 10.78 -16.84
C THR A 12 -3.44 9.33 -16.95
N GLN A 13 -2.17 9.10 -17.30
CA GLN A 13 -1.54 7.78 -17.44
C GLN A 13 -0.57 7.44 -16.29
N GLN A 14 -0.48 8.29 -15.26
CA GLN A 14 0.59 8.22 -14.24
C GLN A 14 0.09 7.95 -12.81
N ILE A 15 -1.08 7.33 -12.65
CA ILE A 15 -1.43 6.62 -11.42
C ILE A 15 -1.10 5.14 -11.67
N PRO A 16 0.04 4.62 -11.21
CA PRO A 16 0.38 3.24 -11.50
C PRO A 16 -0.53 2.29 -10.72
N LEU A 17 -1.57 1.79 -11.39
CA LEU A 17 -2.28 0.55 -11.06
C LEU A 17 -1.36 -0.68 -11.24
N PHE A 18 -0.18 -0.66 -10.63
CA PHE A 18 0.85 -1.71 -10.75
C PHE A 18 1.12 -2.40 -9.41
N TRP A 19 0.06 -2.78 -8.71
CA TRP A 19 0.19 -3.67 -7.55
C TRP A 19 0.18 -5.12 -8.03
N PHE A 20 1.39 -5.66 -8.21
CA PHE A 20 1.74 -7.01 -8.67
C PHE A 20 1.75 -7.26 -10.20
N LYS A 21 2.84 -6.84 -10.85
CA LYS A 21 3.48 -7.67 -11.89
C LYS A 21 4.89 -8.02 -11.46
N SER A 22 5.15 -9.32 -11.40
CA SER A 22 6.45 -9.90 -11.14
C SER A 22 7.51 -9.37 -12.10
N SER A 23 8.68 -9.14 -11.53
CA SER A 23 9.97 -8.76 -12.12
C SER A 23 10.11 -9.00 -13.63
N THR A 24 10.35 -7.94 -14.39
CA THR A 24 11.08 -8.03 -15.66
C THR A 24 12.34 -7.19 -15.51
N ALA A 25 13.47 -7.87 -15.33
CA ALA A 25 14.78 -7.26 -15.17
C ALA A 25 15.18 -6.52 -16.46
N ALA A 26 15.10 -5.20 -16.45
CA ALA A 26 15.88 -4.36 -17.35
C ALA A 26 17.23 -4.12 -16.68
N SER A 27 18.24 -4.81 -17.17
CA SER A 27 19.64 -4.67 -16.75
C SER A 27 20.17 -3.29 -17.14
N PHE A 28 20.23 -2.38 -16.17
CA PHE A 28 21.05 -1.20 -16.23
C PHE A 28 22.30 -1.46 -15.38
N GLU A 29 23.44 -1.62 -16.05
CA GLU A 29 24.73 -1.78 -15.39
C GLU A 29 25.11 -0.45 -14.71
N MET A 30 24.92 -0.38 -13.40
CA MET A 30 25.60 0.62 -12.57
C MET A 30 26.80 -0.06 -11.91
N SER A 31 27.97 0.14 -12.52
CA SER A 31 29.26 -0.28 -12.00
C SER A 31 29.59 0.49 -10.71
N ASN A 32 29.30 -0.10 -9.56
CA ASN A 32 30.07 0.15 -8.33
C ASN A 32 29.81 -0.97 -7.32
N SER A 33 30.81 -1.80 -7.07
CA SER A 33 30.75 -2.84 -6.04
C SER A 33 30.89 -2.22 -4.64
N THR A 34 29.92 -1.41 -4.22
CA THR A 34 29.79 -0.95 -2.83
C THR A 34 29.46 -2.17 -1.95
N SER A 35 30.18 -2.31 -0.84
CA SER A 35 29.96 -3.45 0.07
C SER A 35 28.56 -3.40 0.70
N LEU A 36 27.99 -4.56 1.04
CA LEU A 36 26.66 -4.67 1.64
C LEU A 36 26.46 -3.72 2.86
N PRO A 37 27.43 -3.59 3.81
CA PRO A 37 27.31 -2.62 4.89
C PRO A 37 27.20 -1.17 4.41
N GLN A 38 27.94 -0.79 3.35
CA GLN A 38 27.87 0.56 2.78
C GLN A 38 26.51 0.83 2.13
N GLN A 39 25.95 -0.17 1.44
CA GLN A 39 24.61 -0.05 0.86
C GLN A 39 23.53 0.10 1.95
N ILE A 40 23.62 -0.68 3.03
CA ILE A 40 22.71 -0.56 4.18
C ILE A 40 22.83 0.82 4.84
N SER A 41 24.05 1.31 5.08
CA SER A 41 24.26 2.65 5.62
C SER A 41 23.70 3.74 4.71
N LEU A 42 23.91 3.62 3.40
CA LEU A 42 23.37 4.55 2.40
C LEU A 42 21.84 4.55 2.37
N PHE A 43 21.23 3.36 2.40
CA PHE A 43 19.77 3.23 2.46
C PHE A 43 19.21 3.94 3.69
N ARG A 44 19.79 3.67 4.87
CA ARG A 44 19.37 4.31 6.13
C ARG A 44 19.48 5.82 6.07
N SER A 45 20.62 6.36 5.61
CA SER A 45 20.78 7.81 5.52
C SER A 45 19.76 8.46 4.60
N ARG A 46 19.41 7.80 3.48
CA ARG A 46 18.39 8.31 2.55
C ARG A 46 16.99 8.30 3.13
N ILE A 47 16.62 7.25 3.86
CA ILE A 47 15.32 7.20 4.56
C ILE A 47 15.25 8.30 5.63
N GLN A 48 16.32 8.47 6.39
CA GLN A 48 16.41 9.51 7.43
C GLN A 48 16.40 10.93 6.86
N SER A 49 16.92 11.13 5.63
CA SER A 49 16.82 12.39 4.90
C SER A 49 15.53 12.54 4.10
N ARG A 50 14.54 11.64 4.28
CA ARG A 50 13.24 11.65 3.59
C ARG A 50 13.36 11.62 2.06
N SER A 51 14.41 10.99 1.54
CA SER A 51 14.63 10.82 0.12
C SER A 51 13.80 9.65 -0.41
N PHE A 52 12.51 9.92 -0.64
CA PHE A 52 11.52 8.96 -1.13
C PHE A 52 11.50 8.91 -2.66
N ASP A 53 12.52 8.27 -3.24
CA ASP A 53 12.70 8.19 -4.69
C ASP A 53 13.10 6.77 -5.13
N ASP A 54 13.04 6.53 -6.44
CA ASP A 54 13.39 5.23 -7.04
C ASP A 54 14.85 4.82 -6.81
N VAL A 55 15.74 5.77 -6.55
CA VAL A 55 17.14 5.44 -6.24
C VAL A 55 17.21 4.77 -4.87
N THR A 56 16.48 5.28 -3.87
CA THR A 56 16.37 4.66 -2.55
C THR A 56 15.79 3.24 -2.65
N VAL A 57 14.77 3.04 -3.47
CA VAL A 57 14.16 1.73 -3.74
C VAL A 57 15.18 0.77 -4.37
N ARG A 58 15.89 1.17 -5.42
CA ARG A 58 16.90 0.30 -6.07
C ARG A 58 18.04 -0.10 -5.14
N ILE A 59 18.43 0.78 -4.21
CA ILE A 59 19.42 0.44 -3.18
C ILE A 59 18.89 -0.70 -2.31
N LEU A 60 17.62 -0.62 -1.87
CA LEU A 60 16.98 -1.68 -1.10
C LEU A 60 16.93 -3.01 -1.87
N GLU A 61 16.55 -2.99 -3.15
CA GLU A 61 16.55 -4.18 -4.00
C GLU A 61 17.95 -4.80 -4.06
N THR A 62 18.98 -3.97 -4.24
CA THR A 62 20.39 -4.43 -4.31
C THR A 62 20.82 -5.11 -3.00
N ILE A 63 20.43 -4.54 -1.85
CA ILE A 63 20.71 -5.13 -0.52
C ILE A 63 20.10 -6.53 -0.39
N LEU A 64 18.92 -6.75 -1.00
CA LEU A 64 18.16 -8.00 -0.87
C LEU A 64 18.53 -9.08 -1.90
N VAL A 65 19.44 -8.81 -2.84
CA VAL A 65 19.90 -9.76 -3.88
C VAL A 65 21.03 -10.71 -3.39
N SER A 66 21.23 -10.82 -2.07
CA SER A 66 22.30 -11.67 -1.50
C SER A 66 22.09 -13.17 -1.76
N LYS A 67 23.19 -13.88 -2.10
CA LYS A 67 23.20 -15.34 -2.26
C LYS A 67 23.25 -16.11 -0.94
N ASP A 68 23.65 -15.46 0.15
CA ASP A 68 23.67 -16.07 1.48
C ASP A 68 22.30 -15.90 2.15
N VAL A 69 21.55 -17.00 2.22
CA VAL A 69 20.18 -17.02 2.75
C VAL A 69 20.14 -16.68 4.24
N GLN A 70 21.11 -17.12 5.04
CA GLN A 70 21.11 -16.89 6.49
C GLN A 70 21.41 -15.43 6.82
N LEU A 71 22.40 -14.85 6.14
CA LEU A 71 22.67 -13.41 6.24
C LEU A 71 21.48 -12.58 5.73
N LEU A 72 20.83 -13.02 4.65
CA LEU A 72 19.67 -12.33 4.09
C LEU A 72 18.48 -12.30 5.07
N ILE A 73 18.21 -13.38 5.81
CA ILE A 73 17.16 -13.41 6.83
C ILE A 73 17.45 -12.38 7.92
N GLY A 74 18.67 -12.35 8.44
CA GLY A 74 19.07 -11.37 9.47
C GLY A 74 18.98 -9.93 8.97
N VAL A 75 19.44 -9.67 7.74
CA VAL A 75 19.35 -8.35 7.09
C VAL A 75 17.89 -7.94 6.87
N ARG A 76 17.02 -8.83 6.37
CA ARG A 76 15.58 -8.55 6.20
C ARG A 76 14.92 -8.22 7.52
N SER A 77 15.20 -8.99 8.58
CA SER A 77 14.65 -8.72 9.92
C SER A 77 15.08 -7.34 10.44
N ALA A 78 16.35 -6.97 10.27
CA ALA A 78 16.86 -5.67 10.72
C ALA A 78 16.30 -4.50 9.89
N LEU A 79 16.15 -4.67 8.58
CA LEU A 79 15.52 -3.69 7.69
C LEU A 79 14.03 -3.52 7.99
N THR A 80 13.33 -4.62 8.27
CA THR A 80 11.91 -4.63 8.64
C THR A 80 11.71 -3.77 9.89
N GLN A 81 12.46 -4.04 10.95
CA GLN A 81 12.33 -3.27 12.19
C GLN A 81 12.68 -1.79 11.98
N PHE A 82 13.79 -1.50 11.30
CA PHE A 82 14.18 -0.13 10.98
C PHE A 82 13.09 0.62 10.21
N MET A 83 12.51 -0.01 9.17
CA MET A 83 11.46 0.63 8.38
C MET A 83 10.16 0.78 9.14
N ARG A 84 9.79 -0.16 10.03
CA ARG A 84 8.64 0.01 10.93
C ARG A 84 8.82 1.22 11.83
N ASP A 85 10.00 1.39 12.43
CA ASP A 85 10.31 2.52 13.31
C ASP A 85 10.29 3.86 12.53
N GLU A 86 10.95 3.92 11.37
CA GLU A 86 10.96 5.12 10.53
C GLU A 86 9.58 5.45 9.95
N ALA A 87 8.78 4.45 9.53
CA ALA A 87 7.43 4.68 9.03
C ALA A 87 6.55 5.39 10.08
N LEU A 88 6.69 5.02 11.37
CA LEU A 88 5.97 5.70 12.46
C LEU A 88 6.41 7.15 12.61
N LEU A 89 7.70 7.46 12.43
CA LEU A 89 8.19 8.84 12.46
C LEU A 89 7.67 9.63 11.26
N ILE A 90 7.77 9.07 10.06
CA ILE A 90 7.31 9.68 8.81
C ILE A 90 5.82 10.02 8.90
N VAL A 91 4.98 9.08 9.33
CA VAL A 91 3.53 9.34 9.46
C VAL A 91 3.23 10.44 10.49
N ARG A 92 4.02 10.54 11.57
CA ARG A 92 3.87 11.63 12.54
C ARG A 92 4.26 12.98 11.94
N GLU A 93 5.32 13.03 11.15
CA GLU A 93 5.82 14.24 10.50
C GLU A 93 4.82 14.77 9.47
N ILE A 94 4.24 13.90 8.64
CA ILE A 94 3.34 14.30 7.55
C ILE A 94 1.87 14.43 7.97
N ARG A 95 1.54 14.31 9.25
CA ARG A 95 0.16 14.33 9.76
C ARG A 95 -0.61 15.58 9.34
N GLU A 96 0.04 16.74 9.32
CA GLU A 96 -0.58 18.03 8.98
C GLU A 96 -0.32 18.46 7.53
N GLU A 97 0.32 17.60 6.74
CA GLU A 97 0.63 17.86 5.34
C GLU A 97 -0.59 17.67 4.44
N SER A 98 -0.43 18.02 3.16
CA SER A 98 -1.47 17.82 2.15
C SER A 98 -1.76 16.34 1.90
N VAL A 99 -2.96 16.04 1.36
CA VAL A 99 -3.38 14.67 1.04
C VAL A 99 -2.44 14.04 0.02
N GLU A 100 -1.91 14.85 -0.90
CA GLU A 100 -0.97 14.42 -1.93
C GLU A 100 0.35 13.95 -1.32
N ILE A 101 0.92 14.71 -0.38
CA ILE A 101 2.16 14.34 0.32
C ILE A 101 1.96 13.04 1.13
N LYS A 102 0.82 12.95 1.81
CA LYS A 102 0.42 11.77 2.59
C LYS A 102 0.35 10.51 1.72
N LEU A 103 -0.31 10.59 0.58
CA LEU A 103 -0.43 9.46 -0.36
C LEU A 103 0.91 9.10 -1.00
N LEU A 104 1.74 10.08 -1.39
CA LEU A 104 3.08 9.83 -1.91
C LEU A 104 3.97 9.08 -0.90
N CYS A 105 3.93 9.50 0.37
CA CYS A 105 4.66 8.81 1.43
C CYS A 105 4.12 7.40 1.67
N ALA A 106 2.79 7.23 1.66
CA ALA A 106 2.16 5.92 1.78
C ALA A 106 2.63 4.98 0.66
N ASP A 107 2.54 5.42 -0.59
CA ASP A 107 2.92 4.63 -1.77
C ASP A 107 4.39 4.18 -1.70
N PHE A 108 5.29 5.10 -1.33
CA PHE A 108 6.70 4.78 -1.12
C PHE A 108 6.89 3.72 -0.03
N LEU A 109 6.27 3.90 1.15
CA LEU A 109 6.39 2.97 2.26
C LEU A 109 5.80 1.60 1.93
N ILE A 110 4.63 1.55 1.29
CA ILE A 110 3.99 0.31 0.82
C ILE A 110 4.95 -0.43 -0.10
N HIS A 111 5.59 0.28 -1.04
CA HIS A 111 6.54 -0.32 -1.97
C HIS A 111 7.77 -0.90 -1.25
N VAL A 112 8.34 -0.16 -0.29
CA VAL A 112 9.46 -0.62 0.53
C VAL A 112 9.09 -1.86 1.35
N PHE A 113 7.94 -1.87 2.03
CA PHE A 113 7.49 -3.03 2.81
C PHE A 113 7.19 -4.25 1.92
N ALA A 114 6.66 -4.04 0.71
CA ALA A 114 6.47 -5.12 -0.25
C ALA A 114 7.81 -5.76 -0.67
N ILE A 115 8.84 -4.97 -0.92
CA ILE A 115 10.19 -5.45 -1.26
C ILE A 115 10.82 -6.21 -0.07
N ILE A 116 10.72 -5.67 1.14
CA ILE A 116 11.20 -6.30 2.38
C ILE A 116 10.40 -7.56 2.73
N GLY A 117 9.19 -7.72 2.18
CA GLY A 117 8.28 -8.83 2.48
C GLY A 117 7.57 -8.71 3.82
N ASP A 118 7.44 -7.49 4.35
CA ASP A 118 6.63 -7.20 5.53
C ASP A 118 5.17 -7.00 5.12
N VAL A 119 4.46 -8.12 5.00
CA VAL A 119 3.08 -8.15 4.50
C VAL A 119 2.13 -7.39 5.42
N GLU A 120 2.34 -7.46 6.74
CA GLU A 120 1.50 -6.80 7.73
C GLU A 120 1.54 -5.27 7.57
N SER A 121 2.74 -4.68 7.56
CA SER A 121 2.89 -3.23 7.39
C SER A 121 2.45 -2.76 6.00
N CYS A 122 2.68 -3.57 4.96
CA CYS A 122 2.19 -3.30 3.61
C CYS A 122 0.66 -3.23 3.55
N LEU A 123 -0.04 -4.24 4.08
CA LEU A 123 -1.51 -4.27 4.05
C LEU A 123 -2.12 -3.18 4.94
N ALA A 124 -1.53 -2.90 6.11
CA ALA A 124 -1.98 -1.83 6.98
C ALA A 124 -1.93 -0.47 6.25
N LEU A 125 -0.78 -0.11 5.66
CA LEU A 125 -0.64 1.16 4.94
C LEU A 125 -1.54 1.25 3.71
N ARG A 126 -1.72 0.14 2.97
CA ARG A 126 -2.65 0.12 1.83
C ARG A 126 -4.09 0.38 2.25
N TYR A 127 -4.53 -0.21 3.35
CA TYR A 127 -5.87 0.04 3.88
C TYR A 127 -6.06 1.51 4.29
N GLU A 128 -5.08 2.08 4.97
CA GLU A 128 -5.11 3.50 5.37
C GLU A 128 -5.11 4.43 4.17
N ALA A 129 -4.29 4.17 3.15
CA ALA A 129 -4.27 4.96 1.91
C ALA A 129 -5.61 4.93 1.16
N LEU A 130 -6.24 3.75 1.04
CA LEU A 130 -7.57 3.61 0.45
C LEU A 130 -8.63 4.35 1.29
N THR A 131 -8.54 4.27 2.62
CA THR A 131 -9.46 4.97 3.52
C THR A 131 -9.33 6.49 3.40
N LEU A 132 -8.09 7.01 3.37
CA LEU A 132 -7.82 8.44 3.20
C LEU A 132 -8.37 8.95 1.86
N ARG A 133 -8.11 8.22 0.76
CA ARG A 133 -8.66 8.51 -0.56
C ARG A 133 -10.19 8.59 -0.55
N GLU A 134 -10.85 7.60 0.06
CA GLU A 134 -12.31 7.58 0.16
C GLU A 134 -12.87 8.77 0.97
N GLN A 135 -12.23 9.14 2.08
CA GLN A 135 -12.61 10.31 2.88
C GLN A 135 -12.49 11.62 2.09
N LYS A 136 -11.47 11.72 1.24
CA LYS A 136 -11.14 12.94 0.49
C LYS A 136 -11.83 13.02 -0.88
N ALA A 137 -12.44 11.93 -1.35
CA ALA A 137 -13.15 11.85 -2.61
C ALA A 137 -14.29 12.88 -2.78
N THR A 138 -14.87 13.38 -1.68
CA THR A 138 -15.91 14.42 -1.73
C THR A 138 -15.38 15.79 -2.16
N THR A 139 -14.11 16.06 -1.85
CA THR A 139 -13.41 17.31 -2.20
C THR A 139 -12.60 17.12 -3.49
N TYR A 140 -12.05 15.92 -3.68
CA TYR A 140 -11.17 15.54 -4.77
C TYR A 140 -11.71 14.27 -5.45
N PRO A 141 -12.66 14.37 -6.40
CA PRO A 141 -13.29 13.22 -7.03
C PRO A 141 -12.31 12.22 -7.67
N GLU A 142 -11.14 12.68 -8.09
CA GLU A 142 -10.04 11.86 -8.61
C GLU A 142 -9.49 10.85 -7.58
N LEU A 143 -9.71 11.09 -6.28
CA LEU A 143 -9.32 10.18 -5.21
C LEU A 143 -10.35 9.09 -4.95
N GLN A 144 -11.49 9.08 -5.66
CA GLN A 144 -12.51 8.06 -5.50
C GLN A 144 -11.91 6.66 -5.59
N VAL A 145 -12.19 5.83 -4.59
CA VAL A 145 -11.77 4.42 -4.56
C VAL A 145 -12.88 3.59 -5.18
N ASP A 146 -12.53 2.78 -6.18
CA ASP A 146 -13.51 1.93 -6.84
C ASP A 146 -13.78 0.63 -6.06
N CYS A 147 -14.90 -0.03 -6.38
CA CYS A 147 -15.27 -1.32 -5.77
C CYS A 147 -14.21 -2.40 -5.99
N LYS A 148 -13.54 -2.38 -7.15
CA LYS A 148 -12.54 -3.36 -7.55
C LYS A 148 -11.24 -3.21 -6.75
N GLU A 149 -10.84 -2.00 -6.38
CA GLU A 149 -9.69 -1.69 -5.53
C GLU A 149 -9.91 -2.29 -4.13
N TRP A 150 -11.06 -2.00 -3.51
CA TRP A 150 -11.43 -2.58 -2.21
C TRP A 150 -11.52 -4.11 -2.26
N PHE A 151 -12.11 -4.65 -3.32
CA PHE A 151 -12.24 -6.09 -3.48
C PHE A 151 -10.89 -6.79 -3.72
N THR A 152 -10.01 -6.20 -4.52
CA THR A 152 -8.64 -6.71 -4.75
C THR A 152 -7.85 -6.71 -3.44
N PHE A 153 -7.97 -5.63 -2.66
CA PHE A 153 -7.37 -5.56 -1.33
C PHE A 153 -7.91 -6.66 -0.39
N ALA A 154 -9.22 -6.93 -0.43
CA ALA A 154 -9.83 -7.99 0.37
C ALA A 154 -9.33 -9.38 -0.03
N GLU A 155 -9.26 -9.69 -1.33
CA GLU A 155 -8.69 -10.97 -1.83
C GLU A 155 -7.26 -11.15 -1.31
N GLN A 156 -6.40 -10.14 -1.50
CA GLN A 156 -5.01 -10.16 -1.04
C GLN A 156 -4.91 -10.33 0.48
N SER A 157 -5.80 -9.69 1.23
CA SER A 157 -5.81 -9.78 2.69
C SER A 157 -6.19 -11.18 3.17
N VAL A 158 -7.16 -11.84 2.53
CA VAL A 158 -7.53 -13.24 2.83
C VAL A 158 -6.38 -14.20 2.49
N GLU A 159 -5.77 -14.04 1.32
CA GLU A 159 -4.63 -14.88 0.88
C GLU A 159 -3.46 -14.83 1.88
N ASN A 160 -3.28 -13.70 2.54
CA ASN A 160 -2.23 -13.49 3.54
C ASN A 160 -2.68 -13.76 4.99
N GLY A 161 -3.90 -14.26 5.21
CA GLY A 161 -4.43 -14.62 6.54
C GLY A 161 -4.93 -13.44 7.39
N PHE A 162 -5.02 -12.24 6.83
CA PHE A 162 -5.49 -11.03 7.52
C PHE A 162 -7.01 -10.87 7.36
N HIS A 163 -7.76 -11.78 7.97
CA HIS A 163 -9.21 -11.89 7.74
C HIS A 163 -10.05 -10.72 8.28
N SER A 164 -9.62 -10.06 9.37
CA SER A 164 -10.36 -8.92 9.95
C SER A 164 -10.41 -7.73 8.98
N ILE A 165 -9.26 -7.33 8.44
CA ILE A 165 -9.15 -6.21 7.50
C ILE A 165 -9.73 -6.58 6.13
N ALA A 166 -9.64 -7.86 5.73
CA ALA A 166 -10.32 -8.37 4.54
C ALA A 166 -11.83 -8.20 4.63
N ASN A 167 -12.43 -8.50 5.80
CA ASN A 167 -13.86 -8.33 6.02
C ASN A 167 -14.27 -6.86 5.96
N GLN A 168 -13.49 -5.95 6.56
CA GLN A 168 -13.74 -4.50 6.45
C GLN A 168 -13.68 -4.01 5.01
N ALA A 169 -12.69 -4.45 4.23
CA ALA A 169 -12.59 -4.12 2.82
C ALA A 169 -13.73 -4.71 1.97
N CYS A 170 -14.24 -5.90 2.31
CA CYS A 170 -15.43 -6.46 1.69
C CYS A 170 -16.67 -5.57 1.93
N GLU A 171 -16.85 -5.04 3.15
CA GLU A 171 -17.94 -4.09 3.43
C GLU A 171 -17.82 -2.83 2.58
N LYS A 172 -16.61 -2.28 2.46
CA LYS A 172 -16.33 -1.12 1.61
C LYS A 172 -16.67 -1.40 0.15
N ALA A 173 -16.19 -2.53 -0.40
CA ALA A 173 -16.50 -2.95 -1.77
C ALA A 173 -18.01 -3.09 -2.02
N LEU A 174 -18.75 -3.71 -1.09
CA LEU A 174 -20.21 -3.85 -1.20
C LEU A 174 -20.94 -2.51 -1.20
N MET A 175 -20.48 -1.55 -0.39
CA MET A 175 -21.05 -0.20 -0.37
C MET A 175 -20.82 0.55 -1.69
N CYS A 176 -19.61 0.47 -2.25
CA CYS A 176 -19.29 1.04 -3.56
C CYS A 176 -20.15 0.44 -4.69
N SER A 177 -20.31 -0.89 -4.73
CA SER A 177 -21.12 -1.56 -5.76
C SER A 177 -22.61 -1.18 -5.68
N LYS A 178 -23.18 -1.09 -4.47
CA LYS A 178 -24.57 -0.65 -4.28
C LYS A 178 -24.81 0.80 -4.70
N ALA A 179 -23.83 1.68 -4.47
CA ALA A 179 -23.90 3.08 -4.89
C ALA A 179 -23.89 3.23 -6.42
N ASN A 180 -23.06 2.45 -7.12
CA ASN A 180 -23.00 2.44 -8.59
C ASN A 180 -24.31 1.96 -9.23
N HIS A 181 -24.95 0.93 -8.66
CA HIS A 181 -26.23 0.41 -9.12
C HIS A 181 -27.38 1.45 -9.00
N MET A 182 -27.34 2.35 -8.02
CA MET A 182 -28.34 3.43 -7.90
C MET A 182 -28.08 4.58 -8.89
N ALA A 183 -26.83 4.80 -9.29
CA ALA A 183 -26.45 5.92 -10.16
C ALA A 183 -26.61 5.62 -11.67
N ASN A 184 -26.53 4.35 -12.10
CA ASN A 184 -26.60 3.99 -13.53
C ASN A 184 -27.31 2.63 -13.76
N PRO A 185 -28.65 2.60 -13.90
CA PRO A 185 -29.44 1.37 -13.96
C PRO A 185 -29.42 0.65 -15.33
N LYS A 186 -28.32 0.72 -16.09
CA LYS A 186 -28.23 0.04 -17.39
C LYS A 186 -28.09 -1.47 -17.17
N THR A 187 -28.99 -2.23 -17.78
CA THR A 187 -29.24 -3.65 -17.52
C THR A 187 -28.06 -4.61 -17.75
N ASP A 188 -27.02 -4.19 -18.49
CA ASP A 188 -25.82 -4.99 -18.70
C ASP A 188 -24.81 -4.89 -17.53
N ASP A 189 -24.82 -3.79 -16.76
CA ASP A 189 -23.92 -3.57 -15.61
C ASP A 189 -24.42 -4.31 -14.36
N VAL A 190 -25.74 -4.46 -14.23
CA VAL A 190 -26.41 -5.12 -13.09
C VAL A 190 -26.01 -6.59 -12.93
N PHE A 191 -25.82 -7.32 -14.04
CA PHE A 191 -25.35 -8.72 -14.00
C PHE A 191 -23.88 -8.83 -13.58
N ASN A 192 -23.06 -7.84 -13.96
CA ASN A 192 -21.66 -7.75 -13.59
C ASN A 192 -21.52 -7.38 -12.11
N ASP A 193 -22.34 -6.45 -11.63
CA ASP A 193 -22.47 -6.07 -10.22
C ASP A 193 -22.99 -7.23 -9.36
N MET A 194 -24.01 -7.96 -9.81
CA MET A 194 -24.52 -9.13 -9.08
C MET A 194 -23.46 -10.25 -8.95
N HIS A 195 -22.71 -10.50 -10.02
CA HIS A 195 -21.59 -11.45 -9.98
C HIS A 195 -20.45 -10.96 -9.07
N ALA A 196 -20.12 -9.67 -9.11
CA ALA A 196 -19.15 -9.04 -8.22
C ALA A 196 -19.58 -9.12 -6.75
N ILE A 197 -20.83 -8.77 -6.43
CA ILE A 197 -21.42 -8.89 -5.09
C ILE A 197 -21.36 -10.33 -4.58
N LYS A 198 -21.67 -11.32 -5.42
CA LYS A 198 -21.55 -12.73 -5.05
C LYS A 198 -20.10 -13.13 -4.80
N LYS A 199 -19.14 -12.62 -5.58
CA LYS A 199 -17.71 -12.87 -5.38
C LYS A 199 -17.21 -12.23 -4.08
N ILE A 200 -17.59 -10.98 -3.81
CA ILE A 200 -17.30 -10.27 -2.55
C ILE A 200 -17.89 -11.06 -1.37
N GLY A 201 -19.14 -11.53 -1.49
CA GLY A 201 -19.79 -12.37 -0.48
C GLY A 201 -19.00 -13.63 -0.15
N ARG A 202 -18.48 -14.34 -1.15
CA ARG A 202 -17.64 -15.53 -0.92
C ARG A 202 -16.34 -15.21 -0.18
N VAL A 203 -15.67 -14.11 -0.53
CA VAL A 203 -14.44 -13.67 0.16
C VAL A 203 -14.73 -13.26 1.60
N LYS A 204 -15.87 -12.57 1.81
CA LYS A 204 -16.36 -12.21 3.14
C LYS A 204 -16.66 -13.45 3.99
N ASP A 205 -17.37 -14.42 3.44
CA ASP A 205 -17.67 -15.69 4.12
C ASP A 205 -16.38 -16.44 4.48
N ALA A 206 -15.40 -16.47 3.57
CA ALA A 206 -14.09 -17.05 3.84
C ALA A 206 -13.35 -16.33 4.98
N ALA A 207 -13.36 -15.00 5.01
CA ALA A 207 -12.78 -14.22 6.10
C ALA A 207 -13.47 -14.51 7.45
N LEU A 208 -14.81 -14.54 7.47
CA LEU A 208 -15.61 -14.78 8.66
C LEU A 208 -15.45 -16.20 9.23
N PHE A 209 -15.34 -17.22 8.35
CA PHE A 209 -15.15 -18.61 8.77
C PHE A 209 -13.89 -18.81 9.63
N THR A 210 -12.83 -18.05 9.35
CA THR A 210 -11.54 -18.10 10.06
C THR A 210 -11.43 -17.18 11.27
N ILE A 211 -12.28 -16.14 11.38
CA ILE A 211 -12.31 -15.23 12.54
C ILE A 211 -12.76 -15.97 13.83
N SER A 212 -13.43 -17.11 13.69
CA SER A 212 -13.89 -17.95 14.81
C SER A 212 -12.77 -18.69 15.58
N SER A 213 -11.48 -18.50 15.29
CA SER A 213 -10.41 -19.24 16.02
C SER A 213 -9.12 -18.49 16.38
N LYS A 214 -8.93 -17.21 16.01
CA LYS A 214 -7.77 -16.43 16.49
C LYS A 214 -8.13 -14.97 16.71
N SER A 215 -8.73 -14.70 17.87
CA SER A 215 -8.70 -13.37 18.48
C SER A 215 -7.30 -13.16 19.05
N GLY A 216 -6.54 -12.25 18.46
CA GLY A 216 -5.25 -11.88 19.02
C GLY A 216 -4.48 -10.95 18.09
N MET A 217 -4.36 -9.70 18.54
CA MET A 217 -3.24 -8.81 18.22
C MET A 217 -3.36 -7.95 16.96
N TRP A 218 -4.46 -7.19 16.86
CA TRP A 218 -4.48 -5.97 16.03
C TRP A 218 -4.36 -4.67 16.85
N ILE A 219 -4.34 -4.75 18.19
CA ILE A 219 -4.64 -3.57 19.03
C ILE A 219 -3.49 -2.54 19.15
N GLU A 220 -2.25 -2.82 18.77
CA GLU A 220 -1.16 -1.83 18.95
C GLU A 220 -0.67 -1.10 17.69
N VAL A 221 -1.18 -1.39 16.50
CA VAL A 221 -0.82 -0.60 15.28
C VAL A 221 -2.04 0.11 14.67
N THR A 222 -3.25 -0.42 14.80
CA THR A 222 -4.41 0.09 14.03
C THR A 222 -5.27 1.16 14.71
N ILE A 223 -4.90 1.69 15.88
CA ILE A 223 -5.64 2.80 16.49
C ILE A 223 -4.83 4.12 16.51
N SER A 224 -3.55 4.14 16.10
CA SER A 224 -2.73 5.37 16.15
C SER A 224 -2.12 5.84 14.83
N LEU A 225 -2.32 5.11 13.72
CA LEU A 225 -2.22 5.67 12.36
C LEU A 225 -3.52 6.38 11.95
N LEU A 226 -4.28 6.90 12.93
CA LEU A 226 -5.67 7.34 12.79
C LEU A 226 -5.90 8.31 11.63
N ILE A 227 -4.87 9.01 11.18
CA ILE A 227 -4.87 9.79 9.95
C ILE A 227 -3.40 9.81 9.49
N LEU A 228 -3.05 9.01 8.48
CA LEU A 228 -2.23 9.59 7.42
C LEU A 228 -2.98 10.82 6.96
#